data_AF-A0A7S4MEV3-F1
#
_entry.id   AF-A0A7S4MEV3-F1
#
_cell.length_a   1.000
_cell.length_b   1.000
_cell.length_c   1.000
_cell.angle_alpha   90.00
_cell.angle_beta   90.00
_cell.angle_gamma   90.00
#
_symmetry.space_group_name_H-M   'P 1'
#
loop_
_entity.id
_entity.type
_entity.pdbx_description
1 polymer ?
#
loop_
_entity_poly.entity_id
_entity_poly.type
_entity_poly.pdbx_seq_one_letter_code
_entity_poly.pdbx_strand_id
1 'polypeptide(L)'
;MVRCEVPLQRIANGSLEDLQQFVQDHPEMLNEFFHNPNRNYRWTLLGHSVRMGNLDKVRFLLLLPEIDLRLGGYRMGRKIRTPLDIAVQQDNEEMALCLTLEGAPFSIPIPDVMSGKMVSALVASWSEGKVTEADVRTVLGAIGLGDEEMAEFLEKEFHNGSIKLGFPTANHWKPFCDAIREVETKFQHCNDSVAELQTKIDLGIARTAEIDNQIKALQEERVSHQQQIFSHKRLKRTLETKQEFCDNKIGPIKKAAEIFDNTESKLLNQVKEISEDATKLVALDEEGGPKLSLLFNAVGIEAKYIRELASVSAFEFVHSIGENWGFIDDIRVRKDLAYLQQFLHSASVLSFESHQEKCVVCGCLDFNDLEGLLQEHELELPGSMEEFLRQHNFNGRRFVSLTVSDCKDIAKGKESECMKVVLYLKRMHFSEITQ
;
A
#
# COMPACT_ATOMS: atom_id res chain seq x y z
N MET A 1 -16.04 16.81 8.65
CA MET A 1 -17.25 17.32 9.36
C MET A 1 -18.38 17.41 8.36
N VAL A 2 -19.26 16.42 8.35
CA VAL A 2 -20.54 16.51 7.64
C VAL A 2 -21.32 17.63 8.33
N ARG A 3 -21.55 18.76 7.65
CA ARG A 3 -22.46 19.78 8.16
C ARG A 3 -23.86 19.20 8.00
N CYS A 4 -24.39 18.61 9.07
CA CYS A 4 -25.81 18.29 9.10
C CYS A 4 -26.57 19.62 8.98
N GLU A 5 -27.13 19.89 7.81
CA GLU A 5 -27.92 21.10 7.51
C GLU A 5 -29.31 21.06 8.16
N VAL A 6 -29.58 20.06 9.00
CA VAL A 6 -30.79 20.02 9.81
C VAL A 6 -30.73 21.20 10.79
N PRO A 7 -31.69 22.14 10.77
CA PRO A 7 -31.67 23.25 11.70
C PRO A 7 -31.99 22.70 13.09
N LEU A 8 -30.97 22.32 13.86
CA LEU A 8 -31.07 21.93 15.27
C LEU A 8 -31.89 22.95 16.07
N GLN A 9 -31.85 24.21 15.68
CA GLN A 9 -32.67 25.28 16.23
C GLN A 9 -34.17 25.08 15.99
N ARG A 10 -34.59 24.55 14.83
CA ARG A 10 -36.00 24.25 14.54
C ARG A 10 -36.50 23.10 15.41
N ILE A 11 -35.65 22.12 15.68
CA ILE A 11 -35.98 20.93 16.49
C ILE A 11 -35.98 21.29 17.98
N ALA A 12 -34.98 22.04 18.43
CA ALA A 12 -34.92 22.54 19.80
C ALA A 12 -36.12 23.45 20.13
N ASN A 13 -36.63 24.20 19.14
CA ASN A 13 -37.86 24.99 19.25
C ASN A 13 -39.16 24.24 18.88
N GLY A 14 -39.09 23.01 18.37
CA GLY A 14 -40.24 22.20 17.92
C GLY A 14 -41.02 21.57 19.07
N SER A 15 -41.86 20.58 18.80
CA SER A 15 -42.56 19.84 19.87
C SER A 15 -41.61 18.89 20.63
N LEU A 16 -42.12 18.23 21.68
CA LEU A 16 -41.36 17.16 22.36
C LEU A 16 -41.17 15.97 21.42
N GLU A 17 -42.19 15.62 20.64
CA GLU A 17 -42.17 14.52 19.66
C GLU A 17 -41.12 14.76 18.58
N ASP A 18 -40.98 16.00 18.08
CA ASP A 18 -39.94 16.37 17.13
C ASP A 18 -38.53 16.15 17.70
N LEU A 19 -38.34 16.46 18.99
CA LEU A 19 -37.06 16.24 19.68
C LEU A 19 -36.81 14.75 19.89
N GLN A 20 -37.81 13.98 20.28
CA GLN A 20 -37.72 12.54 20.48
C GLN A 20 -37.32 11.84 19.18
N GLN A 21 -38.01 12.15 18.08
CA GLN A 21 -37.71 11.59 16.77
C GLN A 21 -36.30 11.96 16.32
N PHE A 22 -35.89 13.23 16.52
CA PHE A 22 -34.55 13.65 16.14
C PHE A 22 -33.44 12.94 16.92
N VAL A 23 -33.59 12.80 18.24
CA VAL A 23 -32.60 12.10 19.07
C VAL A 23 -32.51 10.63 18.67
N GLN A 24 -33.63 10.02 18.28
CA GLN A 24 -33.65 8.65 17.78
C GLN A 24 -32.90 8.51 16.44
N ASP A 25 -33.09 9.46 15.53
CA ASP A 25 -32.47 9.45 14.20
C ASP A 25 -31.00 9.89 14.22
N HIS A 26 -30.60 10.68 15.21
CA HIS A 26 -29.28 11.33 15.33
C HIS A 26 -28.74 11.32 16.77
N PRO A 27 -28.50 10.15 17.40
CA PRO A 27 -28.04 10.07 18.78
C PRO A 27 -26.66 10.73 18.99
N GLU A 28 -25.80 10.76 17.97
CA GLU A 28 -24.49 11.41 18.02
C GLU A 28 -24.56 12.93 18.25
N MET A 29 -25.72 13.54 18.00
CA MET A 29 -25.93 14.99 18.12
C MET A 29 -26.41 15.42 19.51
N LEU A 30 -26.58 14.48 20.45
CA LEU A 30 -27.20 14.71 21.76
C LEU A 30 -26.51 15.82 22.57
N ASN A 31 -25.17 15.80 22.60
CA ASN A 31 -24.33 16.73 23.37
C ASN A 31 -23.63 17.77 22.48
N GLU A 32 -23.95 17.82 21.18
CA GLU A 32 -23.29 18.72 20.24
C GLU A 32 -23.78 20.17 20.36
N PHE A 33 -22.83 21.10 20.22
CA PHE A 33 -23.11 22.52 20.30
C PHE A 33 -23.60 23.07 18.97
N PHE A 34 -24.86 23.50 18.91
CA PHE A 34 -25.39 24.19 17.73
C PHE A 34 -25.32 25.71 17.84
N HIS A 35 -25.06 26.37 16.71
CA HIS A 35 -24.93 27.81 16.62
C HIS A 35 -26.29 28.47 16.50
N ASN A 36 -26.57 29.47 17.34
CA ASN A 36 -27.70 30.36 17.14
C ASN A 36 -27.22 31.55 16.28
N PRO A 37 -27.63 31.69 15.01
CA PRO A 37 -27.11 32.71 14.09
C PRO A 37 -27.38 34.13 14.56
N ASN A 38 -28.33 34.34 15.47
CA ASN A 38 -28.69 35.66 15.97
C ASN A 38 -27.91 36.08 17.23
N ARG A 39 -27.13 35.20 17.87
CA ARG A 39 -26.39 35.50 19.10
C ARG A 39 -25.09 34.70 19.17
N ASN A 40 -24.01 35.28 19.71
CA ASN A 40 -22.71 34.61 19.93
C ASN A 40 -22.73 33.48 21.00
N TYR A 41 -23.82 32.72 21.07
CA TYR A 41 -24.05 31.61 21.97
C TYR A 41 -24.18 30.32 21.17
N ARG A 42 -23.65 29.25 21.74
CA ARG A 42 -23.88 27.89 21.31
C ARG A 42 -24.54 27.13 22.45
N TRP A 43 -25.46 26.23 22.12
CA TRP A 43 -26.21 25.45 23.11
C TRP A 43 -26.15 23.98 22.74
N THR A 44 -26.16 23.11 23.74
CA THR A 44 -26.56 21.71 23.57
C THR A 44 -28.09 21.62 23.55
N LEU A 45 -28.66 20.46 23.19
CA LEU A 45 -30.11 20.26 23.23
C LEU A 45 -30.68 20.45 24.64
N LEU A 46 -29.97 19.93 25.66
CA LEU A 46 -30.35 20.08 27.06
C LEU A 46 -30.25 21.54 27.51
N GLY A 47 -29.12 22.21 27.29
CA GLY A 47 -28.97 23.60 27.71
C GLY A 47 -29.91 24.56 26.98
N HIS A 48 -30.24 24.30 25.71
CA HIS A 48 -31.27 25.05 25.01
C HIS A 48 -32.67 24.82 25.59
N SER A 49 -33.04 23.56 25.88
CA SER A 49 -34.34 23.23 26.45
C SER A 49 -34.54 23.87 27.82
N VAL A 50 -33.49 23.87 28.65
CA VAL A 50 -33.45 24.63 29.92
C VAL A 50 -33.58 26.12 29.64
N ARG A 51 -32.81 26.68 28.70
CA ARG A 51 -32.87 28.11 28.33
C ARG A 51 -34.25 28.55 27.87
N MET A 52 -35.01 27.66 27.25
CA MET A 52 -36.38 27.92 26.80
C MET A 52 -37.42 27.63 27.89
N GLY A 53 -37.03 27.07 29.04
CA GLY A 53 -37.93 26.73 30.13
C GLY A 53 -38.84 25.54 29.83
N ASN A 54 -38.49 24.67 28.88
CA ASN A 54 -39.33 23.55 28.50
C ASN A 54 -39.01 22.31 29.35
N LEU A 55 -39.73 22.16 30.45
CA LEU A 55 -39.45 21.12 31.46
C LEU A 55 -39.66 19.70 30.93
N ASP A 56 -40.65 19.48 30.06
CA ASP A 56 -40.92 18.14 29.51
C ASP A 56 -39.79 17.66 28.60
N LYS A 57 -39.22 18.56 27.79
CA LYS A 57 -38.01 18.26 27.00
C LYS A 57 -36.80 17.98 27.89
N VAL A 58 -36.66 18.72 28.98
CA VAL A 58 -35.56 18.49 29.93
C VAL A 58 -35.70 17.14 30.60
N ARG A 59 -36.89 16.80 31.13
CA ARG A 59 -37.18 15.48 31.71
C ARG A 59 -36.90 14.35 30.72
N PHE A 60 -37.35 14.48 29.47
CA PHE A 60 -37.05 13.49 28.43
C PHE A 60 -35.55 13.32 28.20
N LEU A 61 -34.81 14.43 28.03
CA LEU A 61 -33.36 14.36 27.77
C LEU A 61 -32.58 13.76 28.95
N LEU A 62 -33.03 13.99 30.18
CA LEU A 62 -32.42 13.43 31.39
C LEU A 62 -32.60 11.90 31.50
N LEU A 63 -33.59 11.32 30.82
CA LEU A 63 -33.77 9.86 30.76
C LEU A 63 -32.77 9.15 29.83
N LEU A 64 -32.01 9.91 29.02
CA LEU A 64 -31.07 9.34 28.06
C LEU A 64 -29.72 9.07 28.74
N PRO A 65 -29.18 7.84 28.69
CA PRO A 65 -28.01 7.45 29.50
C PRO A 65 -26.70 8.17 29.12
N GLU A 66 -26.63 8.75 27.92
CA GLU A 66 -25.43 9.42 27.40
C GLU A 66 -25.49 10.96 27.48
N ILE A 67 -26.49 11.53 28.16
CA ILE A 67 -26.62 12.99 28.29
C ILE A 67 -25.54 13.57 29.21
N ASP A 68 -24.81 14.58 28.75
CA ASP A 68 -23.77 15.23 29.54
C ASP A 68 -24.31 16.46 30.29
N LEU A 69 -24.53 16.30 31.60
CA LEU A 69 -25.03 17.36 32.48
C LEU A 69 -24.02 18.51 32.71
N ARG A 70 -22.79 18.39 32.22
CA ARG A 70 -21.78 19.47 32.31
C ARG A 70 -21.88 20.44 31.13
N LEU A 71 -22.59 20.07 30.06
CA LEU A 71 -22.64 20.82 28.81
C LEU A 71 -24.03 21.43 28.58
N GLY A 72 -24.21 22.68 28.98
CA GLY A 72 -25.44 23.44 28.72
C GLY A 72 -25.29 24.44 27.58
N GLY A 73 -24.49 25.47 27.81
CA GLY A 73 -24.37 26.57 26.86
C GLY A 73 -23.03 27.29 26.96
N TYR A 74 -22.53 27.75 25.83
CA TYR A 74 -21.26 28.45 25.73
C TYR A 74 -21.43 29.78 24.99
N ARG A 75 -20.90 30.86 25.56
CA ARG A 75 -20.75 32.15 24.86
C ARG A 75 -19.29 32.30 24.46
N MET A 76 -19.03 32.65 23.20
CA MET A 76 -17.67 32.89 22.69
C MET A 76 -16.85 33.75 23.67
N GLY A 77 -15.75 33.19 24.17
CA GLY A 77 -14.84 33.85 25.12
C GLY A 77 -15.21 33.73 26.61
N ARG A 78 -16.22 32.94 27.00
CA ARG A 78 -16.58 32.69 28.41
C ARG A 78 -16.56 31.21 28.73
N LYS A 79 -16.49 30.82 30.01
CA LYS A 79 -16.62 29.41 30.42
C LYS A 79 -17.96 28.82 29.96
N ILE A 80 -17.94 27.52 29.66
CA ILE A 80 -19.16 26.73 29.41
C ILE A 80 -20.01 26.79 30.68
N ARG A 81 -21.30 27.02 30.52
CA ARG A 81 -22.31 26.94 31.58
C ARG A 81 -22.99 25.59 31.54
N THR A 82 -23.19 24.98 32.70
CA THR A 82 -23.99 23.77 32.82
C THR A 82 -25.48 24.10 32.63
N PRO A 83 -26.32 23.10 32.35
CA PRO A 83 -27.78 23.25 32.39
C PRO A 83 -28.25 23.85 33.73
N LEU A 84 -27.66 23.44 34.85
CA LEU A 84 -28.03 23.96 36.17
C LEU A 84 -27.72 25.45 36.33
N ASP A 85 -26.54 25.91 35.88
CA ASP A 85 -26.20 27.34 35.88
C ASP A 85 -27.22 28.18 35.08
N ILE A 86 -27.75 27.61 33.99
CA ILE A 86 -28.72 28.27 33.11
C ILE A 86 -30.08 28.33 33.81
N ALA A 87 -30.56 27.23 34.39
CA ALA A 87 -31.84 27.17 35.11
C ALA A 87 -31.87 28.16 36.28
N VAL A 88 -30.80 28.17 37.08
CA VAL A 88 -30.62 29.08 38.22
C VAL A 88 -30.58 30.53 37.76
N GLN A 89 -29.82 30.85 36.69
CA GLN A 89 -29.80 32.22 36.14
C GLN A 89 -31.20 32.70 35.69
N GLN A 90 -32.07 31.79 35.28
CA GLN A 90 -33.41 32.10 34.82
C GLN A 90 -34.45 32.19 35.94
N ASP A 91 -34.05 31.96 37.20
CA ASP A 91 -34.97 31.89 38.34
C ASP A 91 -36.07 30.82 38.12
N ASN A 92 -35.73 29.72 37.43
CA ASN A 92 -36.64 28.62 37.18
C ASN A 92 -36.40 27.50 38.20
N GLU A 93 -37.06 27.64 39.35
CA GLU A 93 -36.88 26.77 40.52
C GLU A 93 -37.17 25.30 40.22
N GLU A 94 -38.26 25.00 39.52
CA GLU A 94 -38.64 23.62 39.19
C GLU A 94 -37.60 22.95 38.29
N MET A 95 -37.06 23.69 37.33
CA MET A 95 -36.00 23.22 36.45
C MET A 95 -34.67 23.03 37.18
N ALA A 96 -34.31 23.97 38.06
CA ALA A 96 -33.10 23.88 38.86
C ALA A 96 -33.16 22.67 39.81
N LEU A 97 -34.32 22.43 40.44
CA LEU A 97 -34.55 21.26 41.27
C LEU A 97 -34.42 19.97 40.44
N CYS A 98 -35.11 19.87 39.30
CA CYS A 98 -35.03 18.70 38.42
C CYS A 98 -33.58 18.35 38.02
N LEU A 99 -32.78 19.36 37.65
CA LEU A 99 -31.38 19.15 37.26
C LEU A 99 -30.48 18.80 38.45
N THR A 100 -30.78 19.34 39.64
CA THR A 100 -30.03 19.04 40.86
C THR A 100 -30.26 17.59 41.29
N LEU A 101 -31.49 17.09 41.18
CA LEU A 101 -31.85 15.70 41.48
C LEU A 101 -31.11 14.69 40.58
N GLU A 102 -30.87 15.04 39.32
CA GLU A 102 -30.08 14.23 38.38
C GLU A 102 -28.56 14.42 38.55
N GLY A 103 -28.11 15.20 39.54
CA GLY A 103 -26.68 15.39 39.83
C GLY A 103 -25.95 16.34 38.89
N ALA A 104 -26.65 17.28 38.24
CA ALA A 104 -26.01 18.28 37.39
C ALA A 104 -25.09 19.22 38.21
N PRO A 105 -23.83 19.44 37.82
CA PRO A 105 -22.91 20.28 38.59
C PRO A 105 -23.07 21.78 38.26
N PHE A 106 -22.59 22.65 39.15
CA PHE A 106 -22.36 24.07 38.85
C PHE A 106 -21.01 24.25 38.15
N SER A 107 -20.92 25.16 37.17
CA SER A 107 -19.61 25.54 36.57
C SER A 107 -19.09 26.89 37.07
N ILE A 108 -19.94 27.67 37.75
CA ILE A 108 -19.62 29.00 38.28
C ILE A 108 -19.97 29.00 39.78
N PRO A 109 -19.11 29.56 40.66
CA PRO A 109 -19.44 29.73 42.07
C PRO A 109 -20.75 30.53 42.24
N ILE A 110 -21.63 30.00 43.06
CA ILE A 110 -22.99 30.50 43.30
C ILE A 110 -22.90 31.92 43.90
N PRO A 111 -23.60 32.93 43.37
CA PRO A 111 -23.71 34.23 44.04
C PRO A 111 -24.50 34.08 45.35
N ASP A 112 -24.00 34.63 46.46
CA ASP A 112 -24.57 34.57 47.83
C ASP A 112 -26.08 34.92 47.93
N VAL A 113 -26.63 35.63 46.95
CA VAL A 113 -28.03 36.07 46.94
C VAL A 113 -29.00 34.95 46.51
N MET A 114 -28.52 33.86 45.89
CA MET A 114 -29.37 32.77 45.39
C MET A 114 -29.58 31.62 46.40
N SER A 115 -28.70 31.47 47.40
CA SER A 115 -28.79 30.40 48.41
C SER A 115 -30.05 30.53 49.27
N GLY A 116 -30.42 31.74 49.71
CA GLY A 116 -31.55 31.95 50.61
C GLY A 116 -32.93 31.69 49.98
N LYS A 117 -33.11 32.00 48.69
CA LYS A 117 -34.38 31.76 47.98
C LYS A 117 -34.59 30.30 47.62
N MET A 118 -33.56 29.62 47.12
CA MET A 118 -33.62 28.19 46.82
C MET A 118 -33.86 27.36 48.07
N VAL A 119 -33.20 27.69 49.19
CA VAL A 119 -33.44 27.02 50.49
C VAL A 119 -34.87 27.26 50.97
N SER A 120 -35.41 28.47 50.82
CA SER A 120 -36.80 28.77 51.22
C SER A 120 -37.83 28.02 50.36
N ALA A 121 -37.61 27.90 49.05
CA ALA A 121 -38.48 27.15 48.14
C ALA A 121 -38.42 25.63 48.38
N LEU A 122 -37.23 25.12 48.74
CA LEU A 122 -37.01 23.72 49.11
C LEU A 122 -37.70 23.36 50.42
N VAL A 123 -37.58 24.24 51.44
CA VAL A 123 -38.25 24.09 52.74
C VAL A 123 -39.77 24.19 52.60
N ALA A 124 -40.28 25.11 51.77
CA ALA A 124 -41.71 25.19 51.45
C ALA A 124 -42.22 23.92 50.76
N SER A 125 -41.51 23.43 49.74
CA SER A 125 -41.88 22.21 49.01
C SER A 125 -41.80 20.94 49.87
N TRP A 126 -40.87 20.90 50.85
CA TRP A 126 -40.79 19.82 51.84
C TRP A 126 -41.96 19.85 52.82
N SER A 127 -42.35 21.04 53.29
CA SER A 127 -43.52 21.21 54.17
C SER A 127 -44.84 20.81 53.50
N GLU A 128 -44.89 20.83 52.17
CA GLU A 128 -46.01 20.38 51.35
C GLU A 128 -45.91 18.89 50.92
N GLY A 129 -44.84 18.18 51.31
CA GLY A 129 -44.63 16.76 50.99
C GLY A 129 -44.26 16.46 49.54
N LYS A 130 -43.82 17.47 48.78
CA LYS A 130 -43.50 17.36 47.34
C LYS A 130 -42.07 16.92 47.05
N VAL A 131 -41.18 16.96 48.03
CA VAL A 131 -39.78 16.52 47.97
C VAL A 131 -39.46 15.64 49.17
N THR A 132 -38.59 14.66 48.96
CA THR A 132 -38.19 13.70 49.99
C THR A 132 -37.05 14.26 50.85
N GLU A 133 -36.83 13.68 52.03
CA GLU A 133 -35.73 14.08 52.91
C GLU A 133 -34.34 13.92 52.26
N ALA A 134 -34.19 12.96 51.33
CA ALA A 134 -32.96 12.76 50.56
C ALA A 134 -32.66 13.93 49.60
N ASP A 135 -33.70 14.51 49.02
CA ASP A 135 -33.60 15.67 48.11
C ASP A 135 -33.17 16.91 48.90
N VAL A 136 -33.72 17.07 50.11
CA VAL A 136 -33.38 18.17 51.02
C VAL A 136 -31.92 18.09 51.45
N ARG A 137 -31.43 16.89 51.83
CA ARG A 137 -30.03 16.67 52.20
C ARG A 137 -29.05 16.90 51.06
N THR A 138 -29.40 16.51 49.83
CA THR A 138 -28.54 16.69 48.64
C THR A 138 -28.35 18.18 48.33
N VAL A 139 -29.42 18.97 48.40
CA VAL A 139 -29.34 20.41 48.20
C VAL A 139 -28.60 21.09 49.34
N LEU A 140 -28.87 20.73 50.60
CA LEU A 140 -28.19 21.30 51.78
C LEU A 140 -26.69 20.97 51.83
N GLY A 141 -26.30 19.74 51.45
CA GLY A 141 -24.90 19.35 51.31
C GLY A 141 -24.15 20.13 50.23
N ALA A 142 -24.84 20.54 49.16
CA ALA A 142 -24.26 21.38 48.11
C ALA A 142 -24.03 22.84 48.54
N ILE A 143 -24.69 23.31 49.61
CA ILE A 143 -24.53 24.66 50.19
C ILE A 143 -23.52 24.68 51.35
N GLY A 144 -22.95 23.52 51.71
CA GLY A 144 -21.81 23.42 52.62
C GLY A 144 -22.10 23.70 54.09
N LEU A 145 -23.36 23.59 54.53
CA LEU A 145 -23.67 23.70 55.97
C LEU A 145 -23.28 22.41 56.67
N GLY A 146 -22.33 22.51 57.60
CA GLY A 146 -21.86 21.37 58.40
C GLY A 146 -22.89 20.91 59.43
N ASP A 147 -22.76 19.67 59.91
CA ASP A 147 -23.67 19.08 60.91
C ASP A 147 -23.78 19.93 62.19
N GLU A 148 -22.71 20.63 62.57
CA GLU A 148 -22.68 21.56 63.71
C GLU A 148 -23.48 22.84 63.45
N GLU A 149 -23.40 23.43 62.26
CA GLU A 149 -24.12 24.66 61.91
C GLU A 149 -25.63 24.40 61.79
N MET A 150 -26.00 23.18 61.40
CA MET A 150 -27.38 22.73 61.34
C MET A 150 -27.94 22.41 62.73
N ALA A 151 -27.13 21.84 63.62
CA ALA A 151 -27.49 21.67 65.02
C ALA A 151 -27.69 23.03 65.71
N GLU A 152 -26.78 23.99 65.51
CA GLU A 152 -26.93 25.36 66.02
C GLU A 152 -28.15 26.07 65.44
N PHE A 153 -28.43 25.90 64.14
CA PHE A 153 -29.63 26.46 63.50
C PHE A 153 -30.91 25.87 64.09
N LEU A 154 -31.00 24.54 64.21
CA LEU A 154 -32.18 23.87 64.76
C LEU A 154 -32.38 24.26 66.22
N GLU A 155 -31.32 24.27 67.01
CA GLU A 155 -31.35 24.72 68.41
C GLU A 155 -31.84 26.16 68.51
N LYS A 156 -31.34 27.06 67.65
CA LYS A 156 -31.77 28.45 67.58
C LYS A 156 -33.24 28.58 67.18
N GLU A 157 -33.73 27.79 66.22
CA GLU A 157 -35.13 27.83 65.78
C GLU A 157 -36.10 27.18 66.79
N PHE A 158 -35.65 26.20 67.58
CA PHE A 158 -36.36 25.72 68.77
C PHE A 158 -36.46 26.81 69.83
N HIS A 159 -35.36 27.52 70.11
CA HIS A 159 -35.34 28.63 71.07
C HIS A 159 -36.17 29.83 70.62
N ASN A 160 -36.17 30.11 69.32
CA ASN A 160 -36.97 31.20 68.72
C ASN A 160 -38.47 30.85 68.65
N GLY A 161 -38.85 29.60 68.95
CA GLY A 161 -40.24 29.14 68.91
C GLY A 161 -40.79 28.91 67.50
N SER A 162 -39.94 29.02 66.48
CA SER A 162 -40.25 28.68 65.09
C SER A 162 -40.57 27.18 64.96
N ILE A 163 -39.91 26.34 65.77
CA ILE A 163 -40.18 24.91 65.88
C ILE A 163 -40.86 24.63 67.22
N LYS A 164 -42.11 24.16 67.19
CA LYS A 164 -42.92 23.95 68.40
C LYS A 164 -42.45 22.73 69.20
N LEU A 165 -42.21 22.93 70.49
CA LEU A 165 -42.04 21.84 71.46
C LEU A 165 -43.42 21.27 71.84
N GLY A 166 -43.64 19.97 71.63
CA GLY A 166 -44.89 19.30 72.01
C GLY A 166 -45.05 19.22 73.54
N PHE A 167 -46.30 19.12 74.02
CA PHE A 167 -46.60 18.98 75.45
C PHE A 167 -46.12 17.62 76.02
N PRO A 168 -45.81 17.53 77.33
CA PRO A 168 -45.15 16.37 77.94
C PRO A 168 -45.91 15.03 77.85
N THR A 169 -47.22 15.07 77.64
CA THR A 169 -48.08 13.88 77.57
C THR A 169 -48.12 13.22 76.19
N ALA A 170 -47.52 13.84 75.17
CA ALA A 170 -47.30 13.22 73.87
C ALA A 170 -45.86 13.50 73.44
N ASN A 171 -44.95 12.61 73.85
CA ASN A 171 -43.52 12.70 73.59
C ASN A 171 -43.23 12.42 72.11
N HIS A 172 -43.63 13.34 71.22
CA HIS A 172 -43.62 13.16 69.75
C HIS A 172 -42.24 12.81 69.18
N TRP A 173 -41.18 13.25 69.86
CA TRP A 173 -39.80 13.03 69.43
C TRP A 173 -39.30 11.61 69.67
N LYS A 174 -39.84 10.87 70.64
CA LYS A 174 -39.37 9.51 70.92
C LYS A 174 -39.82 8.49 69.86
N PRO A 175 -41.10 8.41 69.46
CA PRO A 175 -41.52 7.64 68.28
C PRO A 175 -40.81 8.09 67.00
N PHE A 176 -40.50 9.39 66.87
CA PHE A 176 -39.71 9.92 65.76
C PHE A 176 -38.27 9.39 65.76
N CYS A 177 -37.56 9.42 66.90
CA CYS A 177 -36.23 8.84 67.02
C CYS A 177 -36.23 7.32 66.80
N ASP A 178 -37.24 6.60 67.28
CA ASP A 178 -37.36 5.15 67.07
C ASP A 178 -37.67 4.83 65.60
N ALA A 179 -38.50 5.64 64.93
CA ALA A 179 -38.73 5.55 63.48
C ALA A 179 -37.47 5.88 62.67
N ILE A 180 -36.67 6.88 63.08
CA ILE A 180 -35.39 7.20 62.45
C ILE A 180 -34.42 6.02 62.57
N ARG A 181 -34.29 5.39 63.75
CA ARG A 181 -33.42 4.21 63.92
C ARG A 181 -33.88 3.03 63.06
N GLU A 182 -35.20 2.82 62.94
CA GLU A 182 -35.74 1.78 62.04
C GLU A 182 -35.40 2.10 60.57
N VAL A 183 -35.48 3.37 60.16
CA VAL A 183 -35.05 3.82 58.84
C VAL A 183 -33.54 3.64 58.64
N GLU A 184 -32.69 3.97 59.61
CA GLU A 184 -31.24 3.73 59.55
C GLU A 184 -30.91 2.25 59.32
N THR A 185 -31.58 1.34 60.04
CA THR A 185 -31.35 -0.11 59.84
C THR A 185 -31.82 -0.59 58.46
N LYS A 186 -32.96 -0.11 57.95
CA LYS A 186 -33.42 -0.40 56.59
C LYS A 186 -32.48 0.19 55.54
N PHE A 187 -31.95 1.39 55.79
CA PHE A 187 -31.00 2.05 54.91
C PHE A 187 -29.67 1.30 54.85
N GLN A 188 -29.16 0.82 55.99
CA GLN A 188 -27.97 -0.02 56.01
C GLN A 188 -28.18 -1.31 55.20
N HIS A 189 -29.34 -1.96 55.34
CA HIS A 189 -29.67 -3.13 54.53
C HIS A 189 -29.78 -2.81 53.02
N CYS A 190 -30.32 -1.65 52.66
CA CYS A 190 -30.34 -1.18 51.27
C CYS A 190 -28.92 -0.91 50.76
N ASN A 191 -28.04 -0.28 51.55
CA ASN A 191 -26.65 -0.05 51.18
C ASN A 191 -25.89 -1.36 50.96
N ASP A 192 -26.07 -2.34 51.84
CA ASP A 192 -25.46 -3.66 51.69
C ASP A 192 -25.98 -4.36 50.41
N SER A 193 -27.27 -4.24 50.12
CA SER A 193 -27.89 -4.78 48.89
C SER A 193 -27.39 -4.08 47.63
N VAL A 194 -27.19 -2.75 47.67
CA VAL A 194 -26.60 -1.97 46.58
C VAL A 194 -25.16 -2.41 46.33
N ALA A 195 -24.36 -2.61 47.38
CA ALA A 195 -22.99 -3.10 47.26
C ALA A 195 -22.93 -4.53 46.66
N GLU A 196 -23.86 -5.41 47.05
CA GLU A 196 -23.97 -6.75 46.46
C GLU A 196 -24.34 -6.69 44.97
N LEU A 197 -25.32 -5.86 44.61
CA LEU A 197 -25.73 -5.67 43.21
C LEU A 197 -24.60 -5.05 42.37
N GLN A 198 -23.86 -4.08 42.92
CA GLN A 198 -22.69 -3.51 42.25
C GLN A 198 -21.65 -4.58 41.95
N THR A 199 -21.37 -5.46 42.91
CA THR A 199 -20.44 -6.59 42.71
C THR A 199 -20.91 -7.52 41.59
N LYS A 200 -22.21 -7.81 41.50
CA LYS A 200 -22.78 -8.62 40.40
C LYS A 200 -22.69 -7.93 39.05
N ILE A 201 -22.90 -6.61 39.01
CA ILE A 201 -22.75 -5.80 37.79
C ILE A 201 -21.28 -5.85 37.32
N ASP A 202 -20.33 -5.63 38.23
CA ASP A 202 -18.90 -5.65 37.90
C ASP A 202 -18.46 -7.01 37.35
N LEU A 203 -18.94 -8.12 37.93
CA LEU A 203 -18.74 -9.46 37.40
C LEU A 203 -19.37 -9.66 36.01
N GLY A 204 -20.57 -9.11 35.79
CA GLY A 204 -21.24 -9.13 34.50
C GLY A 204 -20.44 -8.38 33.43
N ILE A 205 -19.93 -7.18 33.75
CA ILE A 205 -19.08 -6.39 32.85
C ILE A 205 -17.80 -7.16 32.50
N ALA A 206 -17.12 -7.75 33.49
CA ALA A 206 -15.93 -8.56 33.26
C ALA A 206 -16.21 -9.75 32.34
N ARG A 207 -17.36 -10.42 32.51
CA ARG A 207 -17.75 -11.55 31.67
C ARG A 207 -18.08 -11.13 30.24
N THR A 208 -18.76 -10.00 30.05
CA THR A 208 -19.04 -9.45 28.72
C THR A 208 -17.75 -9.12 27.98
N ALA A 209 -16.80 -8.46 28.65
CA ALA A 209 -15.49 -8.16 28.07
C ALA A 209 -14.72 -9.43 27.64
N GLU A 210 -14.83 -10.53 28.39
CA GLU A 210 -14.23 -11.81 28.03
C GLU A 210 -14.88 -12.43 26.78
N ILE A 211 -16.21 -12.38 26.67
CA ILE A 211 -16.93 -12.86 25.48
C ILE A 211 -16.56 -12.04 24.25
N ASP A 212 -16.46 -10.72 24.38
CA ASP A 212 -16.08 -9.84 23.27
C ASP A 212 -14.66 -10.15 22.77
N ASN A 213 -13.73 -10.45 23.67
CA ASN A 213 -12.38 -10.89 23.30
C ASN A 213 -12.39 -12.22 22.53
N GLN A 214 -13.23 -13.17 22.93
CA GLN A 214 -13.38 -14.45 22.21
C GLN A 214 -13.99 -14.24 20.81
N ILE A 215 -15.00 -13.37 20.69
CA ILE A 215 -15.58 -13.02 19.38
C ILE A 215 -14.52 -12.42 18.47
N LYS A 216 -13.69 -11.50 18.99
CA LYS A 216 -12.62 -10.88 18.22
C LYS A 216 -11.58 -11.92 17.74
N ALA A 217 -11.15 -12.82 18.62
CA ALA A 217 -10.21 -13.89 18.25
C ALA A 217 -10.77 -14.79 17.14
N LEU A 218 -12.05 -15.19 17.23
CA LEU A 218 -12.72 -15.99 16.20
C LEU A 218 -12.88 -15.24 14.87
N GLN A 219 -13.09 -13.91 14.91
CA GLN A 219 -13.14 -13.08 13.71
C GLN A 219 -11.78 -13.03 13.00
N GLU A 220 -10.69 -12.87 13.74
CA GLU A 220 -9.33 -12.89 13.21
C GLU A 220 -8.99 -14.25 12.57
N GLU A 221 -9.36 -15.35 13.24
CA GLU A 221 -9.19 -16.71 12.70
C GLU A 221 -9.99 -16.93 11.41
N ARG A 222 -11.24 -16.45 11.36
CA ARG A 222 -12.07 -16.51 10.14
C ARG A 222 -11.42 -15.77 8.97
N VAL A 223 -10.86 -14.58 9.20
CA VAL A 223 -10.16 -13.80 8.16
C VAL A 223 -8.93 -14.56 7.66
N SER A 224 -8.15 -15.14 8.58
CA SER A 224 -7.00 -15.99 8.24
C SER A 224 -7.40 -17.19 7.35
N HIS A 225 -8.45 -17.94 7.73
CA HIS A 225 -8.96 -19.04 6.92
C HIS A 225 -9.49 -18.60 5.55
N GLN A 226 -10.13 -17.43 5.44
CA GLN A 226 -10.56 -16.89 4.15
C GLN A 226 -9.37 -16.57 3.23
N GLN A 227 -8.29 -16.01 3.77
CA GLN A 227 -7.05 -15.75 3.03
C GLN A 227 -6.40 -17.06 2.55
N GLN A 228 -6.39 -18.10 3.38
CA GLN A 228 -5.88 -19.43 3.00
C GLN A 228 -6.72 -20.05 1.87
N ILE A 229 -8.06 -20.01 1.97
CA ILE A 229 -8.97 -20.50 0.91
C ILE A 229 -8.73 -19.76 -0.40
N PHE A 230 -8.58 -18.43 -0.35
CA PHE A 230 -8.30 -17.62 -1.53
C PHE A 230 -6.96 -18.01 -2.17
N SER A 231 -5.92 -18.16 -1.35
CA SER A 231 -4.59 -18.59 -1.79
C SER A 231 -4.61 -19.98 -2.43
N HIS A 232 -5.33 -20.93 -1.83
CA HIS A 232 -5.51 -22.27 -2.38
C HIS A 232 -6.24 -22.26 -3.72
N LYS A 233 -7.34 -21.49 -3.85
CA LYS A 233 -8.07 -21.34 -5.13
C LYS A 233 -7.19 -20.74 -6.22
N ARG A 234 -6.37 -19.73 -5.88
CA ARG A 234 -5.42 -19.12 -6.81
C ARG A 234 -4.38 -20.13 -7.28
N LEU A 235 -3.77 -20.87 -6.34
CA LEU A 235 -2.76 -21.88 -6.66
C LEU A 235 -3.33 -23.00 -7.53
N LYS A 236 -4.56 -23.47 -7.23
CA LYS A 236 -5.25 -24.48 -8.02
C LYS A 236 -5.46 -24.04 -9.48
N ARG A 237 -5.95 -22.81 -9.70
CA ARG A 237 -6.08 -22.26 -11.06
C ARG A 237 -4.74 -22.19 -11.79
N THR A 238 -3.70 -21.74 -11.11
CA THR A 238 -2.35 -21.68 -11.70
C THR A 238 -1.84 -23.07 -12.09
N LEU A 239 -2.09 -24.08 -11.26
CA LEU A 239 -1.75 -25.47 -11.57
C LEU A 239 -2.56 -25.99 -12.76
N GLU A 240 -3.86 -25.73 -12.82
CA GLU A 240 -4.72 -26.12 -13.94
C GLU A 240 -4.22 -25.52 -15.27
N THR A 241 -3.88 -24.23 -15.30
CA THR A 241 -3.34 -23.58 -16.51
C THR A 241 -1.97 -24.15 -16.91
N LYS A 242 -1.09 -24.44 -15.93
CA LYS A 242 0.21 -25.06 -16.22
C LYS A 242 0.05 -26.49 -16.73
N GLN A 243 -0.90 -27.24 -16.17
CA GLN A 243 -1.22 -28.59 -16.62
C GLN A 243 -1.75 -28.56 -18.06
N GLU A 244 -2.66 -27.65 -18.37
CA GLU A 244 -3.17 -27.46 -19.74
C GLU A 244 -2.03 -27.14 -20.73
N PHE A 245 -1.08 -26.30 -20.33
CA PHE A 245 0.11 -26.02 -21.13
C PHE A 245 0.97 -27.28 -21.33
N CYS A 246 1.23 -28.05 -20.27
CA CYS A 246 1.98 -29.29 -20.35
C CYS A 246 1.31 -30.30 -21.29
N ASP A 247 -0.01 -30.48 -21.15
CA ASP A 247 -0.77 -31.47 -21.89
C ASP A 247 -0.90 -31.09 -23.38
N ASN A 248 -1.08 -29.79 -23.67
CA ASN A 248 -1.41 -29.34 -25.04
C ASN A 248 -0.25 -28.74 -25.82
N LYS A 249 0.77 -28.18 -25.15
CA LYS A 249 1.81 -27.36 -25.81
C LYS A 249 3.20 -27.97 -25.74
N ILE A 250 3.55 -28.68 -24.67
CA ILE A 250 4.91 -29.27 -24.53
C ILE A 250 5.17 -30.32 -25.60
N GLY A 251 4.23 -31.22 -25.89
CA GLY A 251 4.40 -32.27 -26.90
C GLY A 251 4.81 -31.72 -28.28
N PRO A 252 4.05 -30.78 -28.86
CA PRO A 252 4.42 -30.12 -30.11
C PRO A 252 5.77 -29.40 -30.07
N ILE A 253 6.08 -28.67 -28.99
CA ILE A 253 7.36 -27.97 -28.83
C ILE A 253 8.53 -28.96 -28.81
N LYS A 254 8.41 -30.05 -28.04
CA LYS A 254 9.43 -31.08 -27.98
C LYS A 254 9.67 -31.71 -29.34
N LYS A 255 8.60 -32.02 -30.07
CA LYS A 255 8.70 -32.56 -31.44
C LYS A 255 9.38 -31.57 -32.40
N ALA A 256 9.08 -30.27 -32.30
CA ALA A 256 9.74 -29.26 -33.10
C ALA A 256 11.24 -29.15 -32.76
N ALA A 257 11.58 -29.16 -31.47
CA ALA A 257 12.97 -29.16 -31.01
C ALA A 257 13.74 -30.39 -31.51
N GLU A 258 13.14 -31.59 -31.44
CA GLU A 258 13.72 -32.82 -32.00
C GLU A 258 13.92 -32.73 -33.52
N ILE A 259 12.99 -32.10 -34.25
CA ILE A 259 13.17 -31.87 -35.70
C ILE A 259 14.33 -30.92 -35.96
N PHE A 260 14.44 -29.84 -35.20
CA PHE A 260 15.53 -28.88 -35.35
C PHE A 260 16.88 -29.50 -35.01
N ASP A 261 17.00 -30.22 -33.90
CA ASP A 261 18.22 -30.92 -33.49
C ASP A 261 18.67 -31.95 -34.53
N ASN A 262 17.74 -32.76 -35.05
CA ASN A 262 18.04 -33.72 -36.11
C ASN A 262 18.46 -33.03 -37.42
N THR A 263 17.86 -31.88 -37.73
CA THR A 263 18.21 -31.12 -38.93
C THR A 263 19.58 -30.49 -38.77
N GLU A 264 19.84 -29.81 -37.66
CA GLU A 264 21.12 -29.19 -37.33
C GLU A 264 22.25 -30.23 -37.30
N SER A 265 22.04 -31.37 -36.64
CA SER A 265 23.02 -32.46 -36.60
C SER A 265 23.36 -32.99 -38.00
N LYS A 266 22.36 -33.14 -38.88
CA LYS A 266 22.59 -33.54 -40.28
C LYS A 266 23.38 -32.49 -41.04
N LEU A 267 23.02 -31.22 -40.90
CA LEU A 267 23.70 -30.10 -41.56
C LEU A 267 25.15 -29.97 -41.07
N LEU A 268 25.38 -30.14 -39.77
CA LEU A 268 26.71 -30.06 -39.16
C LEU A 268 27.61 -31.22 -39.62
N ASN A 269 27.07 -32.44 -39.73
CA ASN A 269 27.80 -33.56 -40.30
C ASN A 269 28.14 -33.32 -41.78
N GLN A 270 27.20 -32.76 -42.56
CA GLN A 270 27.45 -32.38 -43.94
C GLN A 270 28.55 -31.31 -44.08
N VAL A 271 28.56 -30.30 -43.22
CA VAL A 271 29.63 -29.29 -43.18
C VAL A 271 30.97 -29.93 -42.79
N LYS A 272 30.98 -30.87 -41.84
CA LYS A 272 32.19 -31.62 -41.47
C LYS A 272 32.73 -32.48 -42.62
N GLU A 273 31.87 -33.20 -43.34
CA GLU A 273 32.27 -34.01 -44.48
C GLU A 273 32.88 -33.18 -45.62
N ILE A 274 32.27 -32.01 -45.90
CA ILE A 274 32.85 -31.01 -46.81
C ILE A 274 34.19 -30.53 -46.25
N SER A 275 34.28 -30.34 -44.93
CA SER A 275 35.48 -29.84 -44.30
C SER A 275 36.67 -30.77 -44.44
N GLU A 276 36.46 -32.08 -44.41
CA GLU A 276 37.56 -33.05 -44.48
C GLU A 276 38.03 -33.32 -45.92
N ASP A 277 37.22 -32.98 -46.93
CA ASP A 277 37.53 -33.22 -48.33
C ASP A 277 36.81 -32.23 -49.26
N ALA A 278 37.53 -31.18 -49.68
CA ALA A 278 37.01 -30.15 -50.58
C ALA A 278 36.60 -30.69 -51.96
N THR A 279 37.08 -31.86 -52.39
CA THR A 279 36.69 -32.47 -53.67
C THR A 279 35.26 -33.01 -53.64
N LYS A 280 34.75 -33.37 -52.45
CA LYS A 280 33.35 -33.72 -52.25
C LYS A 280 32.43 -32.55 -52.55
N LEU A 281 32.86 -31.31 -52.32
CA LEU A 281 32.05 -30.12 -52.61
C LEU A 281 31.64 -30.04 -54.08
N VAL A 282 32.56 -30.35 -55.00
CA VAL A 282 32.35 -30.31 -56.44
C VAL A 282 31.52 -31.50 -56.93
N ALA A 283 31.66 -32.67 -56.28
CA ALA A 283 30.90 -33.88 -56.60
C ALA A 283 29.43 -33.85 -56.11
N LEU A 284 29.04 -32.87 -55.29
CA LEU A 284 27.73 -32.82 -54.62
C LEU A 284 26.67 -31.96 -55.34
N ASP A 285 27.02 -31.28 -56.43
CA ASP A 285 26.06 -30.50 -57.24
C ASP A 285 25.08 -31.38 -58.05
N GLU A 286 25.32 -32.70 -58.15
CA GLU A 286 24.52 -33.60 -58.98
C GLU A 286 23.39 -34.36 -58.23
N GLU A 287 23.40 -34.48 -56.90
CA GLU A 287 22.47 -35.38 -56.17
C GLU A 287 21.85 -34.79 -54.87
N GLY A 288 21.48 -33.51 -54.85
CA GLY A 288 20.74 -32.94 -53.71
C GLY A 288 21.54 -32.90 -52.39
N GLY A 289 22.87 -32.86 -52.49
CA GLY A 289 23.79 -32.71 -51.37
C GLY A 289 23.77 -31.31 -50.74
N PRO A 290 24.56 -31.11 -49.66
CA PRO A 290 24.70 -29.83 -48.98
C PRO A 290 25.18 -28.73 -49.95
N LYS A 291 24.30 -27.77 -50.22
CA LYS A 291 24.60 -26.61 -51.08
C LYS A 291 25.65 -25.70 -50.44
N LEU A 292 26.41 -24.97 -51.27
CA LEU A 292 27.32 -23.87 -50.85
C LEU A 292 26.72 -22.94 -49.79
N SER A 293 25.40 -22.74 -49.82
CA SER A 293 24.64 -22.00 -48.82
C SER A 293 24.90 -22.45 -47.37
N LEU A 294 25.18 -23.74 -47.13
CA LEU A 294 25.48 -24.26 -45.80
C LEU A 294 26.88 -23.85 -45.34
N LEU A 295 27.87 -23.87 -46.23
CA LEU A 295 29.20 -23.33 -45.95
C LEU A 295 29.13 -21.82 -45.70
N PHE A 296 28.42 -21.08 -46.55
CA PHE A 296 28.22 -19.64 -46.38
C PHE A 296 27.58 -19.32 -45.03
N ASN A 297 26.56 -20.08 -44.65
CA ASN A 297 25.93 -19.94 -43.34
C ASN A 297 26.92 -20.28 -42.20
N ALA A 298 27.69 -21.36 -42.33
CA ALA A 298 28.67 -21.78 -41.33
C ALA A 298 29.77 -20.73 -41.09
N VAL A 299 30.15 -19.96 -42.11
CA VAL A 299 31.11 -18.85 -41.97
C VAL A 299 30.46 -17.50 -41.67
N GLY A 300 29.14 -17.47 -41.41
CA GLY A 300 28.42 -16.29 -40.93
C GLY A 300 27.93 -15.32 -42.02
N ILE A 301 27.82 -15.77 -43.28
CA ILE A 301 27.26 -14.94 -44.36
C ILE A 301 25.75 -14.81 -44.18
N GLU A 302 25.25 -13.57 -44.25
CA GLU A 302 23.82 -13.30 -44.06
C GLU A 302 22.95 -13.96 -45.14
N ALA A 303 21.74 -14.37 -44.76
CA ALA A 303 20.78 -15.04 -45.64
C ALA A 303 20.46 -14.26 -46.93
N LYS A 304 20.54 -12.93 -46.92
CA LYS A 304 20.30 -12.11 -48.12
C LYS A 304 21.37 -12.36 -49.18
N TYR A 305 22.65 -12.39 -48.81
CA TYR A 305 23.76 -12.66 -49.71
C TYR A 305 23.81 -14.13 -50.13
N ILE A 306 23.45 -15.06 -49.24
CA ILE A 306 23.31 -16.48 -49.59
C ILE A 306 22.30 -16.66 -50.73
N ARG A 307 21.19 -15.90 -50.74
CA ARG A 307 20.20 -15.94 -51.83
C ARG A 307 20.74 -15.35 -53.12
N GLU A 308 21.52 -14.27 -53.06
CA GLU A 308 22.18 -13.68 -54.23
C GLU A 308 23.21 -14.65 -54.84
N LEU A 309 23.82 -15.51 -54.02
CA LEU A 309 24.76 -16.55 -54.43
C LEU A 309 24.09 -17.88 -54.83
N ALA A 310 22.76 -17.97 -54.84
CA ALA A 310 22.06 -19.24 -55.03
C ALA A 310 22.29 -19.88 -56.41
N SER A 311 22.67 -19.09 -57.42
CA SER A 311 23.00 -19.57 -58.76
C SER A 311 24.45 -19.98 -58.95
N VAL A 312 25.31 -19.73 -57.96
CA VAL A 312 26.74 -20.05 -58.02
C VAL A 312 26.94 -21.52 -57.69
N SER A 313 27.51 -22.28 -58.62
CA SER A 313 27.86 -23.69 -58.39
C SER A 313 29.09 -23.85 -57.50
N ALA A 314 29.25 -25.01 -56.87
CA ALA A 314 30.46 -25.34 -56.09
C ALA A 314 31.72 -25.25 -56.96
N PHE A 315 31.62 -25.73 -58.20
CA PHE A 315 32.70 -25.65 -59.17
C PHE A 315 33.07 -24.20 -59.49
N GLU A 316 32.10 -23.35 -59.83
CA GLU A 316 32.34 -21.92 -60.10
C GLU A 316 32.92 -21.23 -58.87
N PHE A 317 32.36 -21.47 -57.68
CA PHE A 317 32.83 -20.83 -56.46
C PHE A 317 34.29 -21.16 -56.15
N VAL A 318 34.69 -22.43 -56.25
CA VAL A 318 36.08 -22.81 -56.03
C VAL A 318 36.95 -22.19 -57.13
N HIS A 319 36.68 -22.44 -58.41
CA HIS A 319 37.63 -22.12 -59.48
C HIS A 319 37.68 -20.63 -59.88
N SER A 320 36.80 -19.78 -59.38
CA SER A 320 36.79 -18.33 -59.65
C SER A 320 37.57 -17.53 -58.62
N ILE A 321 38.87 -17.82 -58.47
CA ILE A 321 39.74 -17.13 -57.51
C ILE A 321 39.76 -15.62 -57.78
N GLY A 322 39.23 -14.86 -56.83
CA GLY A 322 39.86 -13.60 -56.44
C GLY A 322 39.20 -12.28 -56.83
N GLU A 323 38.10 -12.20 -57.60
CA GLU A 323 37.44 -10.88 -57.82
C GLU A 323 36.02 -10.91 -58.45
N ASN A 324 35.33 -12.06 -58.51
CA ASN A 324 34.05 -12.16 -59.25
C ASN A 324 32.79 -11.80 -58.44
N TRP A 325 32.93 -11.33 -57.20
CA TRP A 325 31.79 -11.01 -56.34
C TRP A 325 31.33 -9.54 -56.44
N GLY A 326 31.62 -8.86 -57.55
CA GLY A 326 31.32 -7.45 -57.75
C GLY A 326 29.83 -7.07 -57.71
N PHE A 327 28.92 -8.06 -57.78
CA PHE A 327 27.49 -7.88 -57.57
C PHE A 327 27.09 -7.81 -56.09
N ILE A 328 28.01 -8.12 -55.16
CA ILE A 328 27.83 -7.96 -53.73
C ILE A 328 28.42 -6.61 -53.31
N ASP A 329 27.55 -5.67 -52.96
CA ASP A 329 27.95 -4.30 -52.60
C ASP A 329 28.76 -4.25 -51.30
N ASP A 330 28.53 -5.17 -50.37
CA ASP A 330 29.20 -5.20 -49.08
C ASP A 330 30.61 -5.81 -49.20
N ILE A 331 31.62 -4.95 -49.05
CA ILE A 331 33.03 -5.38 -49.10
C ILE A 331 33.35 -6.44 -48.05
N ARG A 332 32.71 -6.42 -46.87
CA ARG A 332 32.99 -7.38 -45.79
C ARG A 332 32.63 -8.79 -46.25
N VAL A 333 31.46 -8.94 -46.85
CA VAL A 333 30.97 -10.21 -47.38
C VAL A 333 31.82 -10.66 -48.56
N ARG A 334 32.22 -9.75 -49.45
CA ARG A 334 33.17 -10.08 -50.54
C ARG A 334 34.50 -10.62 -49.99
N LYS A 335 34.99 -10.06 -48.88
CA LYS A 335 36.23 -10.49 -48.24
C LYS A 335 36.08 -11.79 -47.44
N ASP A 336 34.93 -12.03 -46.84
CA ASP A 336 34.61 -13.31 -46.21
C ASP A 336 34.52 -14.44 -47.27
N LEU A 337 33.88 -14.17 -48.42
CA LEU A 337 33.83 -15.09 -49.56
C LEU A 337 35.22 -15.35 -50.15
N ALA A 338 36.00 -14.29 -50.40
CA ALA A 338 37.36 -14.42 -50.92
C ALA A 338 38.28 -15.20 -49.97
N TYR A 339 38.14 -14.98 -48.66
CA TYR A 339 38.85 -15.76 -47.65
C TYR A 339 38.43 -17.23 -47.69
N LEU A 340 37.13 -17.52 -47.72
CA LEU A 340 36.60 -18.89 -47.84
C LEU A 340 37.13 -19.58 -49.11
N GLN A 341 37.16 -18.91 -50.27
CA GLN A 341 37.74 -19.45 -51.51
C GLN A 341 39.24 -19.76 -51.35
N GLN A 342 40.02 -18.82 -50.80
CA GLN A 342 41.45 -19.01 -50.57
C GLN A 342 41.71 -20.18 -49.62
N PHE A 343 40.90 -20.31 -48.58
CA PHE A 343 41.01 -21.36 -47.58
C PHE A 343 40.65 -22.73 -48.15
N LEU A 344 39.59 -22.82 -48.97
CA LEU A 344 39.24 -24.03 -49.73
C LEU A 344 40.33 -24.47 -50.73
N HIS A 345 41.10 -23.53 -51.26
CA HIS A 345 42.20 -23.82 -52.19
C HIS A 345 43.50 -24.23 -51.51
N SER A 346 43.75 -23.71 -50.31
CA SER A 346 45.03 -23.83 -49.62
C SER A 346 45.07 -24.93 -48.57
N ALA A 347 43.94 -25.25 -47.95
CA ALA A 347 43.86 -26.24 -46.89
C ALA A 347 43.24 -27.55 -47.39
N SER A 348 43.89 -28.68 -47.09
CA SER A 348 43.33 -30.02 -47.33
C SER A 348 42.15 -30.35 -46.39
N VAL A 349 41.97 -29.59 -45.30
CA VAL A 349 40.88 -29.75 -44.32
C VAL A 349 40.39 -28.37 -43.83
N LEU A 350 39.11 -28.05 -44.01
CA LEU A 350 38.43 -26.81 -43.56
C LEU A 350 38.13 -26.82 -42.04
N SER A 351 39.13 -26.91 -41.18
CA SER A 351 38.88 -26.67 -39.75
C SER A 351 39.05 -25.19 -39.42
N PHE A 352 38.01 -24.39 -39.72
CA PHE A 352 38.03 -22.94 -39.48
C PHE A 352 38.31 -22.57 -38.01
N GLU A 353 37.74 -23.33 -37.07
CA GLU A 353 37.94 -23.11 -35.64
C GLU A 353 39.36 -23.44 -35.21
N SER A 354 39.89 -24.61 -35.56
CA SER A 354 41.27 -24.96 -35.17
C SER A 354 42.32 -24.07 -35.83
N HIS A 355 42.05 -23.57 -37.04
CA HIS A 355 42.92 -22.58 -37.67
C HIS A 355 42.84 -21.24 -36.94
N GLN A 356 41.65 -20.78 -36.54
CA GLN A 356 41.51 -19.56 -35.75
C GLN A 356 42.20 -19.63 -34.39
N GLU A 357 42.14 -20.78 -33.72
CA GLU A 357 42.79 -20.98 -32.43
C GLU A 357 44.32 -20.94 -32.52
N LYS A 358 44.89 -21.28 -33.68
CA LYS A 358 46.34 -21.32 -33.89
C LYS A 358 46.87 -20.04 -34.53
N CYS A 359 46.19 -19.59 -35.59
CA CYS A 359 46.61 -18.44 -36.40
C CYS A 359 46.32 -17.13 -35.70
N VAL A 360 47.39 -16.49 -35.23
CA VAL A 360 47.34 -15.18 -34.57
C VAL A 360 46.60 -14.13 -35.40
N VAL A 361 46.70 -14.20 -36.73
CA VAL A 361 45.97 -13.30 -37.63
C VAL A 361 44.48 -13.65 -37.67
N CYS A 362 44.11 -14.91 -37.90
CA CYS A 362 42.70 -15.30 -37.98
C CYS A 362 41.98 -15.30 -36.63
N GLY A 363 42.73 -15.37 -35.54
CA GLY A 363 42.26 -15.19 -34.16
C GLY A 363 41.87 -13.75 -33.84
N CYS A 364 42.26 -12.77 -34.66
CA CYS A 364 41.73 -11.42 -34.57
C CYS A 364 40.27 -11.42 -35.06
N LEU A 365 39.31 -11.33 -34.13
CA LEU A 365 37.87 -11.48 -34.42
C LEU A 365 37.24 -10.16 -34.86
N ASP A 366 37.81 -9.04 -34.44
CA ASP A 366 37.41 -7.69 -34.82
C ASP A 366 38.63 -6.81 -35.21
N PHE A 367 38.35 -5.54 -35.50
CA PHE A 367 39.40 -4.58 -35.86
C PHE A 367 40.31 -4.19 -34.68
N ASN A 368 39.82 -4.21 -33.44
CA ASN A 368 40.64 -3.85 -32.29
C ASN A 368 41.69 -4.93 -32.00
N ASP A 369 41.33 -6.20 -32.16
CA ASP A 369 42.29 -7.31 -32.07
C ASP A 369 43.37 -7.16 -33.14
N LEU A 370 42.96 -6.85 -34.38
CA LEU A 370 43.86 -6.64 -35.51
C LEU A 370 44.77 -5.43 -35.28
N GLU A 371 44.23 -4.33 -34.75
CA GLU A 371 44.98 -3.13 -34.37
C GLU A 371 46.04 -3.46 -33.30
N GLY A 372 45.68 -4.26 -32.29
CA GLY A 372 46.61 -4.76 -31.29
C GLY A 372 47.76 -5.57 -31.91
N LEU A 373 47.44 -6.48 -32.84
CA LEU A 373 48.45 -7.25 -33.57
C LEU A 373 49.37 -6.38 -34.42
N LEU A 374 48.82 -5.37 -35.10
CA LEU A 374 49.60 -4.42 -35.89
C LEU A 374 50.57 -3.61 -35.00
N GLN A 375 50.12 -3.18 -33.82
CA GLN A 375 50.94 -2.47 -32.85
C GLN A 375 52.06 -3.37 -32.28
N GLU A 376 51.76 -4.62 -31.94
CA GLU A 376 52.75 -5.59 -31.44
C GLU A 376 53.90 -5.81 -32.44
N HIS A 377 53.60 -5.78 -33.74
CA HIS A 377 54.56 -5.97 -34.82
C HIS A 377 55.13 -4.66 -35.39
N GLU A 378 54.87 -3.51 -34.76
CA GLU A 378 55.34 -2.19 -35.21
C GLU A 378 54.95 -1.86 -36.68
N LEU A 379 53.75 -2.26 -37.09
CA LEU A 379 53.23 -2.05 -38.45
C LEU A 379 52.28 -0.84 -38.49
N GLU A 380 52.66 0.19 -39.24
CA GLU A 380 51.82 1.36 -39.46
C GLU A 380 50.93 1.20 -40.71
N LEU A 381 49.63 1.45 -40.54
CA LEU A 381 48.70 1.57 -41.67
C LEU A 381 48.63 3.02 -42.15
N PRO A 382 48.46 3.27 -43.46
CA PRO A 382 48.03 4.59 -43.94
C PRO A 382 46.74 5.02 -43.24
N GLY A 383 46.66 6.26 -42.74
CA GLY A 383 45.49 6.72 -41.97
C GLY A 383 44.15 6.54 -42.71
N SER A 384 44.12 6.70 -44.03
CA SER A 384 42.91 6.45 -44.84
C SER A 384 42.50 4.98 -44.86
N MET A 385 43.45 4.05 -44.74
CA MET A 385 43.20 2.61 -44.65
C MET A 385 42.72 2.23 -43.26
N GLU A 386 43.37 2.73 -42.22
CA GLU A 386 42.95 2.45 -40.84
C GLU A 386 41.49 2.87 -40.61
N GLU A 387 41.13 4.09 -41.02
CA GLU A 387 39.76 4.60 -40.94
C GLU A 387 38.78 3.71 -41.70
N PHE A 388 39.12 3.30 -42.93
CA PHE A 388 38.30 2.43 -43.75
C PHE A 388 38.06 1.07 -43.10
N LEU A 389 39.12 0.42 -42.61
CA LEU A 389 39.06 -0.90 -41.99
C LEU A 389 38.24 -0.87 -40.69
N ARG A 390 38.42 0.18 -39.87
CA ARG A 390 37.66 0.38 -38.64
C ARG A 390 36.18 0.60 -38.95
N GLN A 391 35.87 1.46 -39.93
CA GLN A 391 34.49 1.74 -40.35
C GLN A 391 33.75 0.48 -40.83
N HIS A 392 34.46 -0.43 -41.49
CA HIS A 392 33.90 -1.68 -42.02
C HIS A 392 34.15 -2.89 -41.10
N ASN A 393 34.65 -2.68 -39.88
CA ASN A 393 34.99 -3.73 -38.91
C ASN A 393 35.74 -4.91 -39.53
N PHE A 394 36.85 -4.60 -40.20
CA PHE A 394 37.74 -5.62 -40.74
C PHE A 394 38.42 -6.38 -39.61
N ASN A 395 38.33 -7.70 -39.66
CA ASN A 395 39.06 -8.60 -38.79
C ASN A 395 40.22 -9.23 -39.56
N GLY A 396 41.01 -10.09 -38.92
CA GLY A 396 42.22 -10.62 -39.54
C GLY A 396 41.94 -11.46 -40.80
N ARG A 397 40.84 -12.23 -40.84
CA ARG A 397 40.41 -13.01 -42.02
C ARG A 397 40.15 -12.12 -43.23
N ARG A 398 39.39 -11.04 -43.04
CA ARG A 398 39.07 -10.06 -44.10
C ARG A 398 40.31 -9.29 -44.53
N PHE A 399 41.23 -9.03 -43.61
CA PHE A 399 42.46 -8.33 -43.91
C PHE A 399 43.40 -9.17 -44.78
N VAL A 400 43.57 -10.46 -44.48
CA VAL A 400 44.40 -11.34 -45.32
C VAL A 400 43.77 -11.65 -46.68
N SER A 401 42.47 -11.44 -46.87
CA SER A 401 41.87 -11.59 -48.20
C SER A 401 41.95 -10.34 -49.09
N LEU A 402 42.58 -9.25 -48.61
CA LEU A 402 42.82 -8.05 -49.42
C LEU A 402 43.74 -8.34 -50.62
N THR A 403 43.37 -7.81 -51.78
CA THR A 403 44.11 -7.85 -53.05
C THR A 403 44.85 -6.53 -53.29
N VAL A 404 45.71 -6.52 -54.30
CA VAL A 404 46.38 -5.29 -54.75
C VAL A 404 45.35 -4.24 -55.22
N SER A 405 44.23 -4.69 -55.79
CA SER A 405 43.16 -3.80 -56.23
C SER A 405 42.50 -3.12 -55.03
N ASP A 406 42.16 -3.86 -53.98
CA ASP A 406 41.59 -3.26 -52.76
C ASP A 406 42.55 -2.25 -52.13
N CYS A 407 43.85 -2.54 -52.13
CA CYS A 407 44.86 -1.63 -51.60
C CYS A 407 44.90 -0.30 -52.37
N LYS A 408 44.70 -0.35 -53.70
CA LYS A 408 44.56 0.85 -54.56
C LYS A 408 43.33 1.67 -54.20
N ASP A 409 42.21 0.99 -54.01
CA ASP A 409 40.94 1.66 -53.76
C ASP A 409 40.89 2.30 -52.35
N ILE A 410 41.49 1.64 -51.36
CA ILE A 410 41.45 2.04 -49.94
C ILE A 410 42.56 3.04 -49.57
N ALA A 411 43.81 2.80 -49.99
CA ALA A 411 44.97 3.55 -49.51
C ALA A 411 45.43 4.70 -50.42
N LYS A 412 44.76 4.92 -51.56
CA LYS A 412 44.91 6.06 -52.51
C LYS A 412 46.26 6.79 -52.45
N GLY A 413 47.24 6.33 -53.22
CA GLY A 413 48.59 6.89 -53.28
C GLY A 413 49.59 6.30 -52.28
N LYS A 414 49.15 5.39 -51.40
CA LYS A 414 49.99 4.64 -50.44
C LYS A 414 49.85 3.13 -50.59
N GLU A 415 49.59 2.66 -51.80
CA GLU A 415 49.27 1.25 -52.08
C GLU A 415 50.44 0.31 -51.75
N SER A 416 51.67 0.76 -52.00
CA SER A 416 52.87 -0.03 -51.70
C SER A 416 53.05 -0.26 -50.20
N GLU A 417 52.77 0.75 -49.37
CA GLU A 417 52.85 0.65 -47.90
C GLU A 417 51.78 -0.31 -47.38
N CYS A 418 50.53 -0.10 -47.82
CA CYS A 418 49.41 -0.98 -47.53
C CYS A 418 49.70 -2.45 -47.90
N MET A 419 50.19 -2.69 -49.11
CA MET A 419 50.47 -4.04 -49.58
C MET A 419 51.62 -4.70 -48.80
N LYS A 420 52.60 -3.95 -48.30
CA LYS A 420 53.65 -4.51 -47.43
C LYS A 420 53.07 -5.09 -46.15
N VAL A 421 52.14 -4.38 -45.51
CA VAL A 421 51.46 -4.84 -44.29
C VAL A 421 50.58 -6.06 -44.57
N VAL A 422 49.79 -6.02 -45.65
CA VAL A 422 48.98 -7.17 -46.09
C VAL A 422 49.85 -8.40 -46.38
N LEU A 423 50.97 -8.24 -47.08
CA LEU A 423 51.90 -9.34 -47.35
C LEU A 423 52.56 -9.87 -46.07
N TYR A 424 52.84 -9.01 -45.10
CA TYR A 424 53.41 -9.43 -43.82
C TYR A 424 52.43 -10.32 -43.05
N LEU A 425 51.18 -9.87 -42.86
CA LEU A 425 50.16 -10.67 -42.17
C LEU A 425 49.78 -11.93 -42.97
N LYS A 426 49.78 -11.88 -44.31
CA LYS A 426 49.65 -13.09 -45.14
C LYS A 426 50.78 -14.09 -44.86
N ARG A 427 52.03 -13.64 -44.72
CA ARG A 427 53.14 -14.56 -44.39
C ARG A 427 52.96 -15.21 -43.04
N MET A 428 52.52 -14.46 -42.03
CA MET A 428 52.20 -15.03 -40.70
C MET A 428 51.07 -16.05 -40.80
N HIS A 429 50.00 -15.73 -41.52
CA HIS A 429 48.89 -16.64 -41.76
C HIS A 429 49.33 -17.94 -42.44
N PHE A 430 50.13 -17.86 -43.52
CA PHE A 430 50.56 -19.03 -44.27
C PHE A 430 51.71 -19.81 -43.62
N SER A 431 52.55 -19.20 -42.78
CA SER A 431 53.61 -19.92 -42.06
C SER A 431 53.06 -20.99 -41.11
N GLU A 432 51.84 -20.80 -40.63
CA GLU A 432 51.16 -21.74 -39.74
C GLU A 432 50.33 -22.80 -40.50
N ILE A 433 49.95 -22.54 -41.75
CA ILE A 433 49.20 -23.51 -42.59
C ILE A 433 50.12 -24.63 -43.10
N THR A 434 51.43 -24.37 -43.21
CA THR A 434 52.42 -25.34 -43.71
C THR A 434 53.08 -26.23 -42.64
N GLN A 435 52.72 -26.06 -41.36
CA GLN A 435 53.17 -26.92 -40.25
C GLN A 435 52.07 -27.93 -39.89
#